data_AF-A0A4V1LZ62-F1
#
_entry.id   AF-A0A4V1LZ62-F1
#
_cell.length_a   1.000
_cell.length_b   1.000
_cell.length_c   1.000
_cell.angle_alpha   90.00
_cell.angle_beta   90.00
_cell.angle_gamma   90.00
#
_symmetry.space_group_name_H-M   'P 1'
#
loop_
_entity.id
_entity.type
_entity.pdbx_description
1 polymer ?
#
loop_
_entity_poly.entity_id
_entity_poly.type
_entity_poly.pdbx_seq_one_letter_code
_entity_poly.pdbx_strand_id
1 'polypeptide(L)'
;MTIRESCKNRIKPKLLREMKTEALLVFIRTTLEEFFLQVDNGNIKFSLGDKKDSEYISTQLRALLTNLQECVVNSTYLRSLIASSSKNTMLRVLAKKEEPLMVYYDSLVKGIEVNLENGQQWMPELVVICLLSEWVIEEEKSTFLYPFLAEINYLELIDIYDNSKSNLEQKERDTLMNMYKISSNLIEKLKSATYKVNTSRTKKRRKKNARA
;
A
#
# COMPACT_ATOMS: atom_id res chain seq x y z
N MET A 1 14.15 -9.84 -20.52
CA MET A 1 13.86 -9.62 -19.08
C MET A 1 12.43 -10.03 -18.83
N THR A 2 12.24 -11.07 -18.02
CA THR A 2 10.92 -11.55 -17.61
C THR A 2 10.56 -10.78 -16.34
N ILE A 3 9.40 -10.12 -16.31
CA ILE A 3 8.89 -9.56 -15.05
C ILE A 3 8.55 -10.76 -14.17
N ARG A 4 9.31 -10.95 -13.09
CA ARG A 4 8.99 -11.98 -12.09
C ARG A 4 7.81 -11.45 -11.28
N GLU A 5 6.68 -12.16 -11.27
CA GLU A 5 5.63 -11.87 -10.29
C GLU A 5 6.26 -12.01 -8.90
N SER A 6 6.15 -10.97 -8.06
CA SER A 6 6.78 -10.95 -6.73
C SER A 6 6.00 -11.73 -5.67
N CYS A 7 4.95 -12.44 -6.08
CA CYS A 7 4.10 -13.31 -5.27
C CYS A 7 3.65 -14.51 -6.12
N LYS A 8 3.33 -15.65 -5.47
CA LYS A 8 2.97 -16.90 -6.15
C LYS A 8 1.47 -17.01 -6.46
N ASN A 9 0.64 -16.55 -5.53
CA ASN A 9 -0.81 -16.73 -5.53
C ASN A 9 -1.51 -15.38 -5.65
N ARG A 10 -1.06 -14.56 -6.62
CA ARG A 10 -1.55 -13.19 -6.76
C ARG A 10 -3.07 -13.14 -6.91
N ILE A 11 -3.73 -12.42 -6.02
CA ILE A 11 -5.14 -12.06 -6.17
C ILE A 11 -5.21 -10.94 -7.22
N LYS A 12 -6.11 -11.08 -8.20
CA LYS A 12 -6.28 -10.13 -9.31
C LYS A 12 -7.67 -9.47 -9.23
N PRO A 13 -7.80 -8.35 -8.52
CA PRO A 13 -8.99 -7.50 -8.50
C PRO A 13 -9.56 -7.22 -9.89
N LYS A 14 -10.89 -7.12 -9.98
CA LYS A 14 -11.58 -6.76 -11.23
C LYS A 14 -12.25 -5.40 -11.15
N LEU A 15 -12.67 -4.98 -9.96
CA LEU A 15 -13.35 -3.71 -9.74
C LEU A 15 -12.35 -2.63 -9.31
N LEU A 16 -12.61 -1.37 -9.67
CA LEU A 16 -11.74 -0.25 -9.31
C LEU A 16 -11.61 -0.08 -7.78
N ARG A 17 -12.68 -0.33 -7.01
CA ARG A 17 -12.62 -0.30 -5.54
C ARG A 17 -11.65 -1.36 -4.98
N GLU A 18 -11.63 -2.53 -5.60
CA GLU A 18 -10.76 -3.65 -5.20
C GLU A 18 -9.31 -3.35 -5.61
N MET A 19 -9.11 -2.64 -6.72
CA MET A 19 -7.79 -2.13 -7.12
C MET A 19 -7.25 -1.07 -6.15
N LYS A 20 -8.10 -0.25 -5.52
CA LYS A 20 -7.67 0.64 -4.42
C LYS A 20 -7.21 -0.16 -3.21
N THR A 21 -7.94 -1.22 -2.87
CA THR A 21 -7.54 -2.13 -1.79
C THR A 21 -6.19 -2.77 -2.12
N GLU A 22 -6.02 -3.34 -3.32
CA GLU A 22 -4.73 -3.89 -3.72
C GLU A 22 -3.63 -2.82 -3.71
N ALA A 23 -3.88 -1.59 -4.18
CA ALA A 23 -2.91 -0.50 -4.13
C ALA A 23 -2.45 -0.19 -2.69
N LEU A 24 -3.39 -0.14 -1.75
CA LEU A 24 -3.10 0.02 -0.32
C LEU A 24 -2.24 -1.12 0.20
N LEU A 25 -2.60 -2.37 -0.14
CA LEU A 25 -1.85 -3.54 0.29
C LEU A 25 -0.47 -3.65 -0.37
N VAL A 26 -0.29 -3.17 -1.61
CA VAL A 26 1.02 -3.06 -2.27
C VAL A 26 1.90 -2.06 -1.52
N PHE A 27 1.31 -0.93 -1.11
CA PHE A 27 1.99 0.06 -0.28
C PHE A 27 2.41 -0.56 1.06
N ILE A 28 1.46 -1.15 1.80
CA ILE A 28 1.72 -1.80 3.10
C ILE A 28 2.78 -2.90 2.99
N ARG A 29 2.65 -3.81 2.01
CA ARG A 29 3.64 -4.87 1.77
C ARG A 29 5.02 -4.26 1.60
N THR A 30 5.14 -3.26 0.74
CA THR A 30 6.43 -2.60 0.46
C THR A 30 6.99 -1.94 1.72
N THR A 31 6.16 -1.26 2.49
CA THR A 31 6.55 -0.59 3.74
C THR A 31 7.03 -1.60 4.78
N LEU A 32 6.32 -2.72 4.95
CA LEU A 32 6.71 -3.78 5.89
C LEU A 32 7.98 -4.52 5.44
N GLU A 33 8.15 -4.79 4.13
CA GLU A 33 9.38 -5.38 3.59
C GLU A 33 10.60 -4.52 3.94
N GLU A 34 10.52 -3.22 3.70
CA GLU A 34 11.61 -2.29 4.01
C GLU A 34 11.82 -2.14 5.52
N PHE A 35 10.74 -1.99 6.29
CA PHE A 35 10.82 -1.85 7.74
C PHE A 35 11.51 -3.05 8.39
N PHE A 36 11.06 -4.27 8.11
CA PHE A 36 11.67 -5.47 8.69
C PHE A 36 13.07 -5.72 8.16
N LEU A 37 13.38 -5.35 6.91
CA LEU A 37 14.75 -5.39 6.42
C LEU A 37 15.68 -4.49 7.26
N GLN A 38 15.23 -3.29 7.61
CA GLN A 38 16.01 -2.37 8.43
C GLN A 38 16.14 -2.83 9.89
N VAL A 39 15.09 -3.42 10.46
CA VAL A 39 15.13 -4.04 11.79
C VAL A 39 16.08 -5.22 11.83
N ASP A 40 15.98 -6.14 10.87
CA ASP A 40 16.79 -7.37 10.81
C ASP A 40 18.27 -7.06 10.57
N ASN A 41 18.57 -5.98 9.84
CA ASN A 41 19.94 -5.46 9.66
C ASN A 41 20.46 -4.67 10.88
N GLY A 42 19.62 -4.44 11.91
CA GLY A 42 19.99 -3.68 13.10
C GLY A 42 20.10 -2.16 12.89
N ASN A 43 19.60 -1.64 11.76
CA ASN A 43 19.63 -0.21 11.44
C ASN A 43 18.59 0.58 12.25
N ILE A 44 17.48 -0.06 12.62
CA ILE A 44 16.43 0.51 13.45
C ILE A 44 16.17 -0.44 14.62
N LYS A 45 15.99 0.13 15.81
CA LYS A 45 15.45 -0.59 16.96
C LYS A 45 13.96 -0.32 17.07
N PHE A 46 13.16 -1.37 17.00
CA PHE A 46 11.76 -1.30 17.36
C PHE A 46 11.65 -1.35 18.89
N SER A 47 11.34 -0.22 19.51
CA SER A 47 11.11 -0.14 20.95
C SER A 47 9.92 0.77 21.20
N LEU A 48 8.74 0.17 21.37
CA LEU A 48 7.55 0.86 21.79
C LEU A 48 6.91 0.08 22.94
N GLY A 49 6.58 0.80 24.02
CA GLY A 49 6.03 0.18 25.22
C GLY A 49 7.03 -0.76 25.88
N ASP A 50 6.52 -1.87 26.43
CA ASP A 50 7.37 -2.90 26.97
C ASP A 50 7.85 -3.91 25.91
N LYS A 51 8.75 -4.81 26.29
CA LYS A 51 9.29 -5.82 25.37
C LYS A 51 8.21 -6.75 24.82
N LYS A 52 7.18 -7.04 25.61
CA LYS A 52 6.10 -7.97 25.25
C LYS A 52 5.20 -7.35 24.20
N ASP A 53 4.85 -6.08 24.36
CA ASP A 53 4.08 -5.29 23.41
C ASP A 53 4.82 -5.16 22.07
N SER A 54 6.10 -4.84 22.13
CA SER A 54 6.96 -4.79 20.94
C SER A 54 7.03 -6.17 20.23
N GLU A 55 7.16 -7.26 20.97
CA GLU A 55 7.18 -8.60 20.40
C GLU A 55 5.82 -8.99 19.77
N TYR A 56 4.72 -8.60 20.41
CA TYR A 56 3.37 -8.81 19.91
C TYR A 56 3.12 -8.09 18.58
N ILE A 57 3.38 -6.78 18.51
CA ILE A 57 3.23 -5.98 17.28
C ILE A 57 4.08 -6.58 16.16
N SER A 58 5.35 -6.87 16.45
CA SER A 58 6.28 -7.47 15.48
C SER A 58 5.75 -8.80 14.94
N THR A 59 5.22 -9.66 15.81
CA THR A 59 4.66 -10.96 15.42
C THR A 59 3.45 -10.80 14.50
N GLN A 60 2.51 -9.93 14.86
CA GLN A 60 1.32 -9.66 14.05
C GLN A 60 1.68 -9.12 12.66
N LEU A 61 2.60 -8.15 12.60
CA LEU A 61 3.01 -7.53 11.34
C LEU A 61 3.86 -8.45 10.46
N ARG A 62 4.66 -9.37 11.04
CA ARG A 62 5.36 -10.41 10.26
C ARG A 62 4.39 -11.44 9.69
N ALA A 63 3.36 -11.83 10.45
CA ALA A 63 2.31 -12.71 9.95
C ALA A 63 1.55 -12.05 8.79
N LEU A 64 1.17 -10.78 8.94
CA LEU A 64 0.58 -9.96 7.88
C LEU A 64 1.50 -9.91 6.65
N LEU A 65 2.79 -9.60 6.81
CA LEU A 65 3.73 -9.54 5.70
C LEU A 65 3.83 -10.88 4.96
N THR A 66 3.87 -12.00 5.68
CA THR A 66 3.89 -13.35 5.09
C THR A 66 2.67 -13.58 4.19
N ASN A 67 1.48 -13.24 4.67
CA ASN A 67 0.24 -13.35 3.89
C ASN A 67 0.26 -12.43 2.65
N LEU A 68 0.74 -11.20 2.80
CA LEU A 68 0.87 -10.25 1.69
C LEU A 68 1.88 -10.73 0.63
N GLN A 69 3.00 -11.32 1.02
CA GLN A 69 4.01 -11.84 0.10
C GLN A 69 3.49 -12.99 -0.76
N GLU A 70 2.52 -13.75 -0.26
CA GLU A 70 1.88 -14.83 -1.03
C GLU A 70 0.92 -14.32 -2.11
N CYS A 71 0.23 -13.20 -1.89
CA CYS A 71 -0.92 -12.83 -2.73
C CYS A 71 -0.99 -11.38 -3.27
N VAL A 72 -0.14 -10.47 -2.82
CA VAL A 72 -0.13 -9.05 -3.23
C VAL A 72 1.24 -8.71 -3.78
N VAL A 73 1.37 -8.02 -4.91
CA VAL A 73 2.68 -7.60 -5.45
C VAL A 73 3.32 -6.49 -4.61
N ASN A 74 4.62 -6.25 -4.76
CA ASN A 74 5.30 -5.09 -4.16
C ASN A 74 5.62 -4.00 -5.18
N SER A 75 6.12 -2.87 -4.71
CA SER A 75 6.45 -1.70 -5.55
C SER A 75 7.46 -2.01 -6.67
N THR A 76 8.40 -2.94 -6.43
CA THR A 76 9.42 -3.31 -7.43
C THR A 76 8.81 -3.93 -8.69
N TYR A 77 7.71 -4.68 -8.55
CA TYR A 77 6.94 -5.21 -9.68
C TYR A 77 6.36 -4.07 -10.54
N LEU A 78 5.69 -3.09 -9.91
CA LEU A 78 5.09 -1.96 -10.62
C LEU A 78 6.15 -1.11 -11.34
N ARG A 79 7.29 -0.83 -10.67
CA ARG A 79 8.42 -0.11 -11.29
C ARG A 79 9.01 -0.88 -12.48
N SER A 80 9.16 -2.20 -12.34
CA SER A 80 9.69 -3.05 -13.41
C SER A 80 8.76 -3.09 -14.63
N LEU A 81 7.45 -3.08 -14.39
CA LEU A 81 6.43 -3.03 -15.43
C LEU A 81 6.49 -1.72 -16.23
N ILE A 82 6.61 -0.58 -15.54
CA ILE A 82 6.81 0.73 -16.18
C ILE A 82 8.08 0.70 -17.05
N ALA A 83 9.22 0.33 -16.47
CA ALA A 83 10.52 0.37 -17.13
C ALA A 83 10.62 -0.58 -18.35
N SER A 84 9.83 -1.65 -18.36
CA SER A 84 9.87 -2.69 -19.41
C SER A 84 8.76 -2.55 -20.46
N SER A 85 7.70 -1.78 -20.18
CA SER A 85 6.52 -1.62 -21.04
C SER A 85 6.82 -1.02 -22.43
N SER A 86 7.85 -0.17 -22.54
CA SER A 86 8.25 0.44 -23.81
C SER A 86 8.93 -0.56 -24.74
N LYS A 87 9.59 -1.59 -24.17
CA LYS A 87 10.47 -2.54 -24.87
C LYS A 87 9.74 -3.76 -25.44
N ASN A 88 8.51 -4.05 -25.00
CA ASN A 88 7.77 -5.25 -25.42
C ASN A 88 6.26 -4.98 -25.50
N THR A 89 5.65 -5.30 -26.64
CA THR A 89 4.21 -5.12 -26.91
C THR A 89 3.31 -5.84 -25.89
N MET A 90 3.68 -7.05 -25.47
CA MET A 90 2.92 -7.82 -24.48
C MET A 90 2.98 -7.17 -23.10
N LEU A 91 4.16 -6.69 -22.70
CA LEU A 91 4.33 -5.93 -21.45
C LEU A 91 3.62 -4.59 -21.49
N ARG A 92 3.50 -3.97 -22.66
CA ARG A 92 2.70 -2.75 -22.85
C ARG A 92 1.21 -3.00 -22.62
N VAL A 93 0.68 -4.13 -23.09
CA VAL A 93 -0.71 -4.52 -22.84
C VAL A 93 -0.93 -4.81 -21.36
N LEU A 94 0.02 -5.49 -20.71
CA LEU A 94 -0.03 -5.75 -19.27
C LEU A 94 0.00 -4.44 -18.47
N ALA A 95 0.93 -3.52 -18.78
CA ALA A 95 1.02 -2.21 -18.15
C ALA A 95 -0.29 -1.41 -18.25
N LYS A 96 -0.98 -1.48 -19.39
CA LYS A 96 -2.31 -0.86 -19.55
C LYS A 96 -3.39 -1.49 -18.66
N LYS A 97 -3.31 -2.80 -18.40
CA LYS A 97 -4.26 -3.48 -17.51
C LYS A 97 -4.01 -3.13 -16.04
N GLU A 98 -2.74 -2.95 -15.67
CA GLU A 98 -2.29 -2.61 -14.31
C GLU A 98 -2.30 -1.10 -14.05
N GLU A 99 -2.61 -0.28 -15.07
CA GLU A 99 -2.60 1.18 -14.99
C GLU A 99 -3.46 1.74 -13.83
N PRO A 100 -4.68 1.24 -13.55
CA PRO A 100 -5.45 1.74 -12.42
C PRO A 100 -4.76 1.47 -11.08
N LEU A 101 -4.21 0.26 -10.89
CA LEU A 101 -3.45 -0.11 -9.70
C LEU A 101 -2.25 0.82 -9.51
N MET A 102 -1.52 1.09 -10.59
CA MET A 102 -0.37 1.99 -10.57
C MET A 102 -0.75 3.42 -10.21
N VAL A 103 -1.88 3.93 -10.73
CA VAL A 103 -2.40 5.27 -10.41
C VAL A 103 -2.80 5.39 -8.94
N TYR A 104 -3.49 4.38 -8.39
CA TYR A 104 -3.86 4.40 -6.98
C TYR A 104 -2.64 4.26 -6.06
N TYR A 105 -1.69 3.39 -6.41
CA TYR A 105 -0.43 3.27 -5.67
C TYR A 105 0.37 4.57 -5.69
N ASP A 106 0.49 5.22 -6.85
CA ASP A 106 1.15 6.52 -7.00
C ASP A 106 0.49 7.62 -6.14
N SER A 107 -0.84 7.57 -5.98
CA SER A 107 -1.56 8.51 -5.10
C SER A 107 -1.15 8.40 -3.63
N LEU A 108 -0.90 7.17 -3.14
CA LEU A 108 -0.42 6.90 -1.79
C LEU A 108 1.03 7.34 -1.61
N VAL A 109 1.91 7.01 -2.57
CA VAL A 109 3.33 7.43 -2.55
C VAL A 109 3.44 8.95 -2.50
N LYS A 110 2.74 9.65 -3.38
CA LYS A 110 2.68 11.13 -3.34
C LYS A 110 2.03 11.66 -2.08
N GLY A 111 1.19 10.87 -1.43
CA GLY A 111 0.60 11.24 -0.14
C GLY A 111 1.68 11.26 0.94
N ILE A 112 2.50 10.22 1.00
CA ILE A 112 3.63 10.12 1.92
C ILE A 112 4.62 11.26 1.66
N GLU A 113 5.03 11.47 0.41
CA GLU A 113 6.01 12.51 0.03
C GLU A 113 5.58 13.93 0.42
N VAL A 114 4.27 14.19 0.48
CA VAL A 114 3.73 15.50 0.87
C VAL A 114 3.62 15.65 2.39
N ASN A 115 3.40 14.56 3.13
CA ASN A 115 3.18 14.63 4.58
C ASN A 115 4.41 14.23 5.42
N LEU A 116 5.45 13.66 4.81
CA LEU A 116 6.69 13.28 5.47
C LEU A 116 7.87 14.00 4.81
N GLU A 117 8.54 14.85 5.59
CA GLU A 117 9.75 15.53 5.13
C GLU A 117 10.92 14.55 5.04
N ASN A 118 11.82 14.78 4.09
CA ASN A 118 13.01 13.94 3.94
C ASN A 118 13.87 13.98 5.21
N GLY A 119 14.18 12.80 5.75
CA GLY A 119 14.95 12.65 6.99
C GLY A 119 14.12 12.77 8.28
N GLN A 120 12.80 12.96 8.18
CA GLN A 120 11.91 12.91 9.33
C GLN A 120 11.83 11.49 9.90
N GLN A 121 11.98 11.37 11.22
CA GLN A 121 11.73 10.12 11.92
C GLN A 121 10.23 9.83 11.92
N TRP A 122 9.84 8.62 11.50
CA TRP A 122 8.47 8.16 11.42
C TRP A 122 8.37 6.71 11.91
N MET A 123 7.14 6.23 12.14
CA MET A 123 6.86 4.86 12.62
C MET A 123 6.08 4.12 11.52
N PRO A 124 6.79 3.48 10.55
CA PRO A 124 6.15 2.81 9.41
C PRO A 124 5.11 1.77 9.81
N GLU A 125 5.38 1.04 10.89
CA GLU A 125 4.53 0.01 11.44
C GLU A 125 3.20 0.57 11.97
N LEU A 126 3.22 1.75 12.61
CA LEU A 126 2.02 2.42 13.08
C LEU A 126 1.19 2.91 11.89
N VAL A 127 1.84 3.48 10.88
CA VAL A 127 1.16 3.89 9.64
C VAL A 127 0.46 2.69 9.00
N VAL A 128 1.11 1.52 8.95
CA VAL A 128 0.49 0.30 8.42
C VAL A 128 -0.75 -0.10 9.23
N ILE A 129 -0.65 -0.11 10.57
CA ILE A 129 -1.77 -0.47 11.45
C ILE A 129 -2.95 0.47 11.23
N CYS A 130 -2.72 1.78 11.21
CA CYS A 130 -3.75 2.80 11.04
C CYS A 130 -4.39 2.78 9.65
N LEU A 131 -3.58 2.60 8.61
CA LEU A 131 -4.10 2.47 7.24
C LEU A 131 -5.04 1.27 7.12
N LEU A 132 -4.66 0.12 7.70
CA LEU A 132 -5.49 -1.07 7.66
C LEU A 132 -6.72 -0.94 8.53
N SER A 133 -6.60 -0.41 9.75
CA SER A 133 -7.74 -0.28 10.65
C SER A 133 -8.80 0.62 10.02
N GLU A 134 -8.43 1.78 9.52
CA GLU A 134 -9.36 2.71 8.87
C GLU A 134 -9.97 2.08 7.61
N TRP A 135 -9.14 1.49 6.73
CA TRP A 135 -9.63 0.90 5.48
C TRP A 135 -10.55 -0.32 5.69
N VAL A 136 -10.20 -1.21 6.63
CA VAL A 136 -10.95 -2.45 6.88
C VAL A 136 -12.26 -2.16 7.60
N ILE A 137 -12.25 -1.24 8.57
CA ILE A 137 -13.45 -0.86 9.34
C ILE A 137 -14.48 -0.16 8.45
N GLU A 138 -14.05 0.69 7.51
CA GLU A 138 -15.01 1.48 6.71
C GLU A 138 -15.50 0.79 5.44
N GLU A 139 -14.71 -0.06 4.78
CA GLU A 139 -15.09 -0.60 3.46
C GLU A 139 -15.80 -1.96 3.50
N GLU A 140 -15.75 -2.71 4.61
CA GLU A 140 -16.36 -4.05 4.89
C GLU A 140 -16.20 -5.15 3.80
N LYS A 141 -15.67 -4.83 2.61
CA LYS A 141 -15.59 -5.66 1.41
C LYS A 141 -14.15 -6.00 1.05
N SER A 142 -13.18 -5.26 1.63
CA SER A 142 -11.75 -5.47 1.46
C SER A 142 -11.29 -6.83 2.02
N THR A 143 -11.97 -7.34 3.05
CA THR A 143 -11.72 -8.63 3.68
C THR A 143 -12.20 -9.81 2.84
N PHE A 144 -13.15 -9.63 1.91
CA PHE A 144 -13.61 -10.75 1.09
C PHE A 144 -12.52 -11.30 0.18
N LEU A 145 -11.75 -10.40 -0.46
CA LEU A 145 -10.61 -10.80 -1.29
C LEU A 145 -9.39 -11.16 -0.45
N TYR A 146 -9.23 -10.54 0.72
CA TYR A 146 -8.08 -10.73 1.60
C TYR A 146 -8.56 -11.11 3.02
N PRO A 147 -9.02 -12.37 3.26
CA PRO A 147 -9.68 -12.76 4.51
C PRO A 147 -8.81 -12.59 5.76
N PHE A 148 -7.50 -12.79 5.63
CA PHE A 148 -6.55 -12.63 6.74
C PHE A 148 -6.55 -11.22 7.36
N LEU A 149 -7.07 -10.20 6.65
CA LEU A 149 -7.21 -8.86 7.22
C LEU A 149 -8.26 -8.82 8.34
N ALA A 150 -9.28 -9.68 8.29
CA ALA A 150 -10.32 -9.74 9.33
C ALA A 150 -9.83 -10.41 10.63
N GLU A 151 -8.72 -11.13 10.58
CA GLU A 151 -8.16 -11.87 11.72
C GLU A 151 -7.29 -10.99 12.63
N ILE A 152 -6.96 -9.77 12.19
CA ILE A 152 -6.08 -8.86 12.92
C ILE A 152 -6.88 -8.08 13.96
N ASN A 153 -6.41 -8.10 15.21
CA ASN A 153 -6.97 -7.28 16.28
C ASN A 153 -6.42 -5.84 16.21
N TYR A 154 -6.96 -5.03 15.29
CA TYR A 154 -6.52 -3.66 15.07
C TYR A 154 -6.67 -2.76 16.29
N LEU A 155 -7.72 -2.95 17.08
CA LEU A 155 -7.98 -2.15 18.29
C LEU A 155 -6.88 -2.39 19.33
N GLU A 156 -6.55 -3.64 19.61
CA GLU A 156 -5.47 -3.97 20.54
C GLU A 156 -4.11 -3.44 20.08
N LEU A 157 -3.83 -3.52 18.77
CA LEU A 157 -2.61 -2.94 18.21
C LEU A 157 -2.54 -1.43 18.42
N ILE A 158 -3.63 -0.70 18.19
CA ILE A 158 -3.70 0.77 18.40
C ILE A 158 -3.62 1.10 19.90
N ASP A 159 -4.31 0.35 20.75
CA ASP A 159 -4.33 0.55 22.19
C ASP A 159 -2.92 0.47 22.80
N ILE A 160 -2.06 -0.41 22.28
CA ILE A 160 -0.65 -0.48 22.70
C ILE A 160 0.07 0.86 22.44
N TYR A 161 -0.13 1.47 21.27
CA TYR A 161 0.46 2.78 20.96
C TYR A 161 -0.09 3.88 21.87
N ASP A 162 -1.40 3.90 22.07
CA ASP A 162 -2.05 4.92 22.90
C ASP A 162 -1.65 4.82 24.37
N ASN A 163 -1.51 3.60 24.91
CA ASN A 163 -1.04 3.36 26.27
C ASN A 163 0.44 3.71 26.45
N SER A 164 1.27 3.50 25.42
CA SER A 164 2.69 3.86 25.48
C SER A 164 2.92 5.37 25.52
N LYS A 165 1.96 6.17 25.02
CA LYS A 165 2.08 7.63 24.83
C LYS A 165 2.46 8.40 26.10
N SER A 166 2.00 7.97 27.27
CA SER A 166 2.31 8.65 28.55
C SER A 166 3.79 8.59 28.91
N ASN A 167 4.51 7.60 28.38
CA ASN A 167 5.91 7.31 28.70
C ASN A 167 6.88 7.82 27.64
N LEU A 168 6.37 8.27 26.49
CA LEU A 168 7.16 8.82 25.38
C LEU A 168 7.62 10.25 25.66
N GLU A 169 8.75 10.65 25.07
CA GLU A 169 9.18 12.04 25.02
C GLU A 169 8.24 12.87 24.13
N GLN A 170 8.21 14.20 24.31
CA GLN A 170 7.32 15.06 23.53
C GLN A 170 7.49 14.88 22.02
N LYS A 171 8.74 14.79 21.55
CA LYS A 171 9.05 14.58 20.13
C LYS A 171 8.48 13.27 19.59
N GLU A 172 8.56 12.19 20.37
CA GLU A 172 8.03 10.88 19.99
C GLU A 172 6.50 10.88 19.98
N ARG A 173 5.86 11.58 20.94
CA ARG A 173 4.41 11.80 20.94
C ARG A 173 3.97 12.58 19.71
N ASP A 174 4.72 13.61 19.32
CA ASP A 174 4.41 14.41 18.13
C ASP A 174 4.55 13.55 16.87
N THR A 175 5.59 12.71 16.78
CA THR A 175 5.75 11.73 15.70
C THR A 175 4.57 10.77 15.64
N LEU A 176 4.16 10.18 16.78
CA LEU A 176 3.04 9.25 16.88
C LEU A 176 1.73 9.91 16.43
N MET A 177 1.43 11.12 16.91
CA MET A 177 0.24 11.88 16.49
C MET A 177 0.28 12.24 15.00
N ASN A 178 1.47 12.55 14.48
CA ASN A 178 1.63 12.80 13.05
C ASN A 178 1.35 11.54 12.23
N MET A 179 1.71 10.33 12.72
CA MET A 179 1.44 9.08 11.99
C MET A 179 -0.07 8.81 11.88
N TYR A 180 -0.84 9.07 12.94
CA TYR A 180 -2.31 8.99 12.88
C TYR A 180 -2.86 9.94 11.80
N LYS A 181 -2.44 11.20 11.83
CA LYS A 181 -2.87 12.22 10.86
C LYS A 181 -2.49 11.86 9.42
N ILE A 182 -1.25 11.42 9.22
CA ILE A 182 -0.76 10.97 7.90
C ILE A 182 -1.62 9.84 7.38
N SER A 183 -1.89 8.84 8.22
CA SER A 183 -2.66 7.65 7.82
C SER A 183 -4.05 8.04 7.33
N SER A 184 -4.78 8.87 8.08
CA SER A 184 -6.11 9.33 7.64
C SER A 184 -6.06 10.18 6.37
N ASN A 185 -5.07 11.08 6.24
CA ASN A 185 -4.88 11.84 5.00
C ASN A 185 -4.64 10.94 3.78
N LEU A 186 -3.87 9.85 3.95
CA LEU A 186 -3.60 8.87 2.90
C LEU A 186 -4.85 8.11 2.49
N ILE A 187 -5.66 7.69 3.46
CA ILE A 187 -6.93 7.00 3.22
C ILE A 187 -7.90 7.90 2.48
N GLU A 188 -8.08 9.15 2.93
CA GLU A 188 -8.92 10.13 2.23
C GLU A 188 -8.46 10.37 0.78
N LYS A 189 -7.14 10.48 0.58
CA LYS A 189 -6.57 10.65 -0.76
C LYS A 189 -6.83 9.43 -1.64
N LEU A 190 -6.69 8.22 -1.11
CA LEU A 190 -7.00 7.00 -1.86
C LEU A 190 -8.50 6.86 -2.16
N LYS A 191 -9.38 7.18 -1.21
CA LYS A 191 -10.84 7.20 -1.39
C LYS A 191 -11.26 8.20 -2.45
N SER A 192 -10.69 9.39 -2.46
CA SER A 192 -10.99 10.44 -3.44
C SER A 192 -10.32 10.22 -4.80
N ALA A 193 -9.26 9.41 -4.89
CA ALA A 193 -8.60 9.12 -6.14
C ALA A 193 -9.56 8.47 -7.16
N THR A 194 -9.65 9.05 -8.36
CA THR A 194 -10.44 8.50 -9.46
C THR A 194 -9.54 8.10 -10.62
N TYR A 195 -9.73 6.90 -11.16
CA TYR A 195 -9.10 6.50 -12.41
C TYR A 195 -10.07 6.74 -13.57
N LYS A 196 -9.65 7.53 -14.56
CA LYS A 196 -10.40 7.75 -15.81
C LYS A 196 -9.75 6.95 -16.93
N VAL A 197 -10.49 6.03 -17.53
CA VAL A 197 -10.05 5.30 -18.71
C VAL A 197 -9.88 6.30 -19.86
N ASN A 198 -8.66 6.45 -20.37
CA ASN A 198 -8.43 7.26 -21.58
C ASN A 198 -9.01 6.52 -22.80
N THR A 199 -10.27 6.80 -23.13
CA THR A 199 -10.96 6.23 -24.29
C THR A 199 -10.62 6.96 -25.59
N SER A 200 -9.37 7.41 -25.79
CA SER A 200 -8.92 8.01 -27.06
C SER A 200 -8.78 6.94 -28.16
N ARG A 201 -9.85 6.17 -28.39
CA ARG A 201 -10.13 5.51 -29.64
C ARG A 201 -10.44 6.62 -30.64
N THR A 202 -9.43 7.12 -31.32
CA THR A 202 -9.62 7.87 -32.56
C THR A 202 -10.43 6.98 -33.49
N LYS A 203 -11.75 7.22 -33.58
CA LYS A 203 -12.56 6.69 -34.67
C LYS A 203 -11.91 7.18 -35.95
N LYS A 204 -11.10 6.35 -36.61
CA LYS A 204 -10.70 6.59 -38.00
C LYS A 204 -12.01 6.75 -38.77
N ARG A 205 -12.37 7.99 -39.11
CA ARG A 205 -13.46 8.28 -40.04
C ARG A 205 -13.14 7.47 -41.30
N ARG A 206 -13.96 6.45 -41.60
CA ARG A 206 -13.93 5.77 -42.90
C ARG A 206 -14.06 6.88 -43.94
N LYS A 207 -13.01 7.12 -44.75
CA LYS A 207 -13.13 7.94 -45.95
C LYS A 207 -14.24 7.30 -46.78
N LYS A 208 -15.36 8.00 -46.91
CA LYS A 208 -16.41 7.66 -47.88
C LYS A 208 -15.73 7.89 -49.23
N ASN A 209 -15.33 6.83 -49.91
CA ASN A 209 -14.90 6.95 -51.30
C ASN A 209 -16.12 7.44 -52.08
N ALA A 210 -16.13 8.73 -52.42
CA ALA A 210 -17.04 9.26 -53.42
C ALA A 210 -16.60 8.67 -54.75
N ARG A 211 -17.30 7.63 -55.19
CA ARG A 211 -17.40 7.28 -56.61
C ARG A 211 -18.68 7.95 -57.11
N ALA A 212 -18.50 9.00 -57.90
CA ALA A 212 -19.41 9.45 -58.97
C ALA A 212 -18.62 10.46 -59.78
#